data_AF-F0SCF5-F1
#
_entry.id   AF-F0SCF5-F1
#
_cell.length_a   1.000
_cell.length_b   1.000
_cell.length_c   1.000
_cell.angle_alpha   90.00
_cell.angle_beta   90.00
_cell.angle_gamma   90.00
#
_symmetry.space_group_name_H-M   'P 1'
#
loop_
_entity.id
_entity.type
_entity.pdbx_description
1 polymer ?
#
loop_
_entity_poly.entity_id
_entity_poly.type
_entity_poly.pdbx_seq_one_letter_code
_entity_poly.pdbx_strand_id
1 'polypeptide(L)'
;MKNYLLFISLMLLTSITFGQTINWRNLNTKQKHIISTNIGWDYGLGYGLSYTYQPSSKFPIILNSSLSAPFGEKLLDDFKTKIGAQLPLFKMDYFQIIGKMQAIYRRYESPLVRLQNFGTELGSSFGYYRSKWFVAGQLGFDKAILTHFKHSNSFRQYIYNDVKDGWDEPSSGGNFSYGVQIGYSFNRQDLTLGIGKTINQDFKTIPLIPYYFELGYNFRIIAK
;
A
#
# COMPACT_ATOMS: atom_id res chain seq x y z
N MET A 1 -6.64 34.63 -11.56
CA MET A 1 -7.30 33.53 -10.82
C MET A 1 -7.49 32.23 -11.60
N LYS A 2 -7.11 32.12 -12.89
CA LYS A 2 -7.36 30.93 -13.72
C LYS A 2 -6.17 29.94 -13.82
N ASN A 3 -4.99 30.32 -13.34
CA ASN A 3 -3.76 29.51 -13.51
C ASN A 3 -3.39 28.65 -12.29
N TYR A 4 -4.08 28.78 -11.16
CA TYR A 4 -3.89 27.90 -10.00
C TYR A 4 -4.65 26.58 -10.14
N LEU A 5 -5.74 26.55 -10.93
CA LEU A 5 -6.53 25.34 -11.19
C LEU A 5 -5.76 24.28 -12.00
N LEU A 6 -4.84 24.69 -12.89
CA LEU A 6 -4.01 23.76 -13.65
C LEU A 6 -2.88 23.14 -12.80
N PHE A 7 -2.40 23.88 -11.79
CA PHE A 7 -1.39 23.40 -10.85
C PHE A 7 -1.99 22.47 -9.78
N ILE A 8 -3.26 22.70 -9.41
CA ILE A 8 -4.05 21.82 -8.53
C ILE A 8 -4.43 20.52 -9.25
N SER A 9 -4.65 20.55 -10.57
CA SER A 9 -4.93 19.35 -11.38
C SER A 9 -3.70 18.42 -11.55
N LEU A 10 -2.48 18.90 -11.29
CA LEU A 10 -1.25 18.10 -11.37
C LEU A 10 -0.89 17.40 -10.04
N MET A 11 -1.64 17.65 -8.96
CA MET A 11 -1.33 17.20 -7.58
C MET A 11 -2.15 15.99 -7.10
N LEU A 12 -2.94 15.37 -7.97
CA LEU A 12 -3.78 14.22 -7.62
C LEU A 12 -3.23 12.98 -8.32
N LEU A 13 -3.29 11.84 -7.61
CA LEU A 13 -3.03 10.46 -8.08
C LEU A 13 -1.64 9.86 -7.75
N THR A 14 -1.33 9.81 -6.45
CA THR A 14 -0.53 8.69 -5.92
C THR A 14 -1.22 8.11 -4.69
N SER A 15 -2.02 7.07 -4.84
CA SER A 15 -2.64 6.38 -3.70
C SER A 15 -1.69 5.28 -3.19
N ILE A 16 -0.93 5.53 -2.13
CA ILE A 16 -0.25 4.51 -1.33
C ILE A 16 -1.30 3.90 -0.40
N THR A 17 -2.05 2.93 -0.92
CA THR A 17 -2.72 1.98 -0.01
C THR A 17 -1.65 1.20 0.72
N PHE A 18 -1.71 1.12 2.05
CA PHE A 18 -0.69 0.44 2.84
C PHE A 18 -0.91 -1.07 2.77
N GLY A 19 0.17 -1.83 2.99
CA GLY A 19 0.08 -3.28 3.03
C GLY A 19 -0.73 -3.76 4.25
N GLN A 20 -1.40 -4.91 4.11
CA GLN A 20 -2.28 -5.53 5.10
C GLN A 20 -1.66 -5.61 6.52
N THR A 21 -2.41 -5.12 7.52
CA THR A 21 -2.11 -5.28 8.94
C THR A 21 -2.77 -6.54 9.51
N ILE A 22 -1.99 -7.37 10.23
CA ILE A 22 -2.47 -8.64 10.82
C ILE A 22 -1.97 -8.77 12.25
N ASN A 23 -2.81 -9.31 13.15
CA ASN A 23 -2.36 -9.74 14.47
C ASN A 23 -1.60 -11.07 14.39
N TRP A 24 -0.28 -10.99 14.27
CA TRP A 24 0.61 -12.15 14.18
C TRP A 24 0.52 -13.14 15.34
N ARG A 25 0.18 -12.66 16.56
CA ARG A 25 0.03 -13.53 17.74
C ARG A 25 -1.22 -14.39 17.65
N ASN A 26 -2.21 -13.97 16.88
CA ASN A 26 -3.51 -14.66 16.75
C ASN A 26 -3.59 -15.56 15.50
N LEU A 27 -2.51 -15.66 14.72
CA LEU A 27 -2.45 -16.58 13.58
C LEU A 27 -2.42 -18.03 14.07
N ASN A 28 -3.37 -18.82 13.60
CA ASN A 28 -3.52 -20.24 13.93
C ASN A 28 -3.18 -21.09 12.70
N THR A 29 -2.46 -22.19 12.89
CA THR A 29 -2.07 -23.12 11.82
C THR A 29 -3.26 -23.77 11.09
N LYS A 30 -4.46 -23.80 11.71
CA LYS A 30 -5.71 -24.23 11.07
C LYS A 30 -6.38 -23.16 10.20
N GLN A 31 -5.99 -21.89 10.36
CA GLN A 31 -6.55 -20.73 9.69
C GLN A 31 -5.57 -20.19 8.64
N LYS A 32 -5.33 -20.99 7.61
CA LYS A 32 -4.29 -20.71 6.61
C LYS A 32 -4.64 -19.58 5.64
N HIS A 33 -5.92 -19.25 5.52
CA HIS A 33 -6.40 -18.33 4.49
C HIS A 33 -7.09 -17.14 5.16
N ILE A 34 -6.75 -15.94 4.72
CA ILE A 34 -7.29 -14.68 5.24
C ILE A 34 -7.72 -13.84 4.06
N ILE A 35 -8.98 -13.43 4.04
CA ILE A 35 -9.48 -12.42 3.11
C ILE A 35 -9.59 -11.12 3.89
N SER A 36 -9.17 -10.02 3.29
CA SER A 36 -9.25 -8.73 3.94
C SER A 36 -9.75 -7.66 3.02
N THR A 37 -10.47 -6.71 3.60
CA THR A 37 -10.91 -5.50 2.94
C THR A 37 -10.40 -4.30 3.71
N ASN A 38 -10.01 -3.24 3.02
CA ASN A 38 -9.65 -2.00 3.66
C ASN A 38 -10.27 -0.79 2.95
N ILE A 39 -10.40 0.29 3.72
CA ILE A 39 -10.68 1.62 3.22
C ILE A 39 -9.60 2.51 3.82
N GLY A 40 -8.95 3.31 2.98
CA GLY A 40 -7.86 4.16 3.42
C GLY A 40 -7.92 5.52 2.76
N TRP A 41 -7.36 6.50 3.44
CA TRP A 41 -7.07 7.81 2.90
C TRP A 41 -5.56 7.97 2.79
N ASP A 42 -5.08 8.16 1.57
CA ASP A 42 -3.70 8.57 1.28
C ASP A 42 -3.69 9.34 -0.05
N TYR A 43 -3.57 10.66 0.03
CA TYR A 43 -3.84 11.63 -1.06
C TYR A 43 -5.24 11.59 -1.69
N GLY A 44 -6.05 10.61 -1.33
CA GLY A 44 -7.43 10.41 -1.71
C GLY A 44 -8.01 9.20 -0.99
N LEU A 45 -9.33 9.07 -1.01
CA LEU A 45 -10.02 7.92 -0.44
C LEU A 45 -9.89 6.74 -1.42
N GLY A 46 -9.56 5.56 -0.91
CA GLY A 46 -9.48 4.32 -1.68
C GLY A 46 -9.98 3.11 -0.91
N TYR A 47 -10.17 2.01 -1.63
CA TYR A 47 -10.56 0.73 -1.07
C TYR A 47 -9.68 -0.38 -1.61
N GLY A 48 -9.59 -1.48 -0.87
CA GLY A 48 -8.75 -2.60 -1.23
C GLY A 48 -9.32 -3.94 -0.80
N LEU A 49 -8.92 -4.96 -1.54
CA LEU A 49 -9.16 -6.37 -1.25
C LEU A 49 -7.80 -7.07 -1.24
N SER A 50 -7.55 -7.89 -0.23
CA SER A 50 -6.36 -8.72 -0.15
C SER A 50 -6.68 -10.16 0.22
N TYR A 51 -5.77 -11.03 -0.20
CA TYR A 51 -5.77 -12.42 0.16
C TYR A 51 -4.40 -12.76 0.74
N THR A 52 -4.40 -13.36 1.93
CA THR A 52 -3.22 -13.82 2.62
C THR A 52 -3.31 -15.33 2.83
N TYR A 53 -2.19 -15.99 2.54
CA TYR A 53 -1.99 -17.40 2.74
C TYR A 53 -0.83 -17.64 3.71
N GLN A 54 -1.05 -18.49 4.72
CA GLN A 54 -0.03 -18.95 5.65
C GLN A 54 0.36 -20.40 5.28
N PRO A 55 1.49 -20.61 4.58
CA PRO A 55 1.97 -21.94 4.27
C PRO A 55 2.29 -22.74 5.53
N SER A 56 2.12 -24.07 5.47
CA SER A 56 2.62 -24.98 6.50
C SER A 56 4.13 -25.18 6.35
N SER A 57 4.90 -24.14 6.70
CA SER A 57 6.36 -24.16 6.69
C SER A 57 6.91 -24.14 8.12
N LYS A 58 8.13 -24.65 8.31
CA LYS A 58 8.89 -24.47 9.56
C LYS A 58 9.26 -23.00 9.80
N PHE A 59 9.37 -22.23 8.72
CA PHE A 59 9.61 -20.80 8.78
C PHE A 59 8.26 -20.05 8.84
N PRO A 60 8.02 -19.21 9.86
CA PRO A 60 6.78 -18.46 9.98
C PRO A 60 6.73 -17.37 8.90
N ILE A 61 6.12 -17.69 7.77
CA ILE A 61 5.93 -16.77 6.65
C ILE A 61 4.45 -16.69 6.31
N ILE A 62 4.01 -15.51 5.89
CA ILE A 62 2.72 -15.33 5.23
C ILE A 62 2.97 -14.72 3.85
N LEU A 63 2.24 -15.22 2.86
CA LEU A 63 2.23 -14.71 1.50
C LEU A 63 0.97 -13.90 1.30
N ASN A 64 1.09 -12.74 0.65
CA ASN A 64 -0.05 -11.86 0.44
C ASN A 64 -0.13 -11.40 -1.02
N SER A 65 -1.35 -11.26 -1.51
CA SER A 65 -1.66 -10.50 -2.71
C SER A 65 -2.77 -9.49 -2.41
N SER A 66 -2.72 -8.32 -3.02
CA SER A 66 -3.75 -7.31 -2.87
C SER A 66 -4.02 -6.56 -4.16
N LEU A 67 -5.25 -6.08 -4.28
CA LEU A 67 -5.72 -5.14 -5.29
C LEU A 67 -6.40 -3.98 -4.56
N SER A 68 -6.12 -2.76 -4.99
CA SER A 68 -6.75 -1.57 -4.46
C SER A 68 -6.96 -0.53 -5.55
N ALA A 69 -7.96 0.31 -5.37
CA ALA A 69 -8.31 1.38 -6.29
C ALA A 69 -8.75 2.61 -5.49
N PRO A 70 -8.51 3.83 -6.00
CA PRO A 70 -9.15 5.02 -5.47
C PRO A 70 -10.66 4.98 -5.71
N PHE A 71 -11.43 5.68 -4.88
CA PHE A 71 -12.82 5.99 -5.23
C PHE A 71 -12.83 7.03 -6.36
N GLY A 72 -13.58 6.76 -7.41
CA GLY A 72 -13.65 7.61 -8.59
C GLY A 72 -14.81 7.24 -9.50
N GLU A 73 -15.00 8.03 -10.57
CA GLU A 73 -16.09 7.84 -11.53
C GLU A 73 -15.89 6.58 -12.40
N LYS A 74 -14.64 6.24 -12.69
CA LYS A 74 -14.27 5.07 -13.47
C LYS A 74 -13.65 4.03 -12.54
N LEU A 75 -14.22 2.83 -12.59
CA LEU A 75 -13.67 1.70 -11.87
C LEU A 75 -12.46 1.16 -12.64
N LEU A 76 -11.32 1.02 -11.96
CA LEU A 76 -10.10 0.34 -12.45
C LEU A 76 -9.33 1.04 -13.59
N ASP A 77 -9.58 2.32 -13.87
CA ASP A 77 -8.63 3.13 -14.64
C ASP A 77 -7.34 3.35 -13.84
N ASP A 78 -7.50 3.57 -12.54
CA ASP A 78 -6.46 3.63 -11.53
C ASP A 78 -6.54 2.40 -10.61
N PHE A 79 -5.42 1.71 -10.46
CA PHE A 79 -5.33 0.62 -9.49
C PHE A 79 -3.90 0.34 -9.07
N LYS A 80 -3.78 -0.33 -7.93
CA LYS A 80 -2.53 -0.83 -7.39
C LYS A 80 -2.68 -2.28 -7.00
N THR A 81 -1.81 -3.13 -7.51
CA THR A 81 -1.66 -4.51 -7.08
C THR A 81 -0.35 -4.68 -6.32
N LYS A 82 -0.38 -5.52 -5.29
CA LYS A 82 0.82 -5.91 -4.55
C LYS A 82 0.87 -7.41 -4.42
N ILE A 83 2.07 -7.97 -4.45
CA ILE A 83 2.34 -9.35 -4.11
C ILE A 83 3.60 -9.40 -3.26
N GLY A 84 3.60 -10.18 -2.20
CA GLY A 84 4.77 -10.27 -1.34
C GLY A 84 4.61 -11.18 -0.16
N ALA A 85 5.46 -10.97 0.82
CA ALA A 85 5.52 -11.77 2.01
C ALA A 85 5.78 -10.92 3.25
N GLN A 86 5.37 -11.47 4.39
CA GLN A 86 5.72 -10.95 5.69
C GLN A 86 6.27 -12.08 6.57
N LEU A 87 7.18 -11.75 7.47
CA LEU A 87 7.79 -12.70 8.41
C LEU A 87 8.14 -12.01 9.73
N PRO A 88 8.07 -12.71 10.88
CA PRO A 88 8.57 -12.21 12.14
C PRO A 88 10.10 -12.30 12.11
N LEU A 89 10.77 -11.14 12.15
CA LEU A 89 12.22 -11.02 12.23
C LEU A 89 12.72 -11.26 13.66
N PHE A 90 11.91 -10.88 14.66
CA PHE A 90 12.22 -11.07 16.07
C PHE A 90 10.94 -11.30 16.87
N LYS A 91 11.01 -12.15 17.90
CA LYS A 91 9.89 -12.46 18.80
C LYS A 91 10.39 -12.70 20.21
N MET A 92 9.87 -11.91 21.16
CA MET A 92 10.14 -12.05 22.58
C MET A 92 8.83 -11.83 23.36
N ASP A 93 8.27 -12.89 23.91
CA ASP A 93 6.94 -12.88 24.54
C ASP A 93 5.89 -12.17 23.68
N TYR A 94 5.40 -11.03 24.15
CA TYR A 94 4.39 -10.23 23.49
C TYR A 94 4.97 -9.22 22.50
N PHE A 95 6.28 -9.02 22.49
CA PHE A 95 6.94 -8.12 21.56
C PHE A 95 7.35 -8.86 20.28
N GLN A 96 7.08 -8.24 19.13
CA GLN A 96 7.44 -8.78 17.82
C GLN A 96 7.94 -7.67 16.91
N ILE A 97 8.92 -8.02 16.08
CA ILE A 97 9.33 -7.23 14.91
C ILE A 97 8.99 -8.06 13.68
N ILE A 98 8.21 -7.49 12.77
CA ILE A 98 7.74 -8.13 11.55
C ILE A 98 8.28 -7.36 10.36
N GLY A 99 8.96 -8.06 9.46
CA GLY A 99 9.40 -7.53 8.18
C GLY A 99 8.37 -7.83 7.09
N LYS A 100 8.26 -6.94 6.12
CA LYS A 100 7.39 -7.02 4.94
C LYS A 100 8.20 -6.65 3.70
N MET A 101 8.01 -7.40 2.62
CA MET A 101 8.55 -7.08 1.31
C MET A 101 7.50 -7.38 0.25
N GLN A 102 7.25 -6.43 -0.64
CA GLN A 102 6.22 -6.53 -1.67
C GLN A 102 6.71 -5.98 -3.00
N ALA A 103 6.45 -6.70 -4.08
CA ALA A 103 6.47 -6.15 -5.43
C ALA A 103 5.14 -5.46 -5.69
N ILE A 104 5.20 -4.32 -6.39
CA ILE A 104 4.04 -3.48 -6.65
C ILE A 104 3.93 -3.19 -8.13
N TYR A 105 2.72 -3.32 -8.66
CA TYR A 105 2.34 -2.78 -9.96
C TYR A 105 1.24 -1.74 -9.76
N ARG A 106 1.37 -0.60 -10.44
CA ARG A 106 0.46 0.53 -10.34
C ARG A 106 0.09 0.98 -11.73
N ARG A 107 -1.18 1.31 -11.92
CA ARG A 107 -1.65 2.06 -13.08
C ARG A 107 -2.28 3.35 -12.60
N TYR A 108 -1.90 4.44 -13.25
CA TYR A 108 -2.52 5.74 -13.06
C TYR A 108 -2.90 6.33 -14.41
N GLU A 109 -4.04 6.99 -14.49
CA GLU A 109 -4.58 7.55 -15.71
C GLU A 109 -5.12 8.96 -15.45
N SER A 110 -4.55 9.92 -16.17
CA SER A 110 -5.07 11.27 -16.28
C SER A 110 -5.51 11.53 -17.71
N PRO A 111 -6.29 12.60 -17.98
CA PRO A 111 -6.61 13.01 -19.35
C PRO A 111 -5.38 13.27 -20.23
N LEU A 112 -4.22 13.51 -19.61
CA LEU A 112 -2.99 13.87 -20.30
C LEU A 112 -2.05 12.69 -20.52
N VAL A 113 -1.91 11.82 -19.52
CA VAL A 113 -0.94 10.72 -19.52
C VAL A 113 -1.46 9.52 -18.73
N ARG A 114 -1.16 8.32 -19.24
CA ARG A 114 -1.30 7.06 -18.53
C ARG A 114 0.08 6.57 -18.09
N LEU A 115 0.19 6.23 -16.82
CA LEU A 115 1.39 5.72 -16.18
C LEU A 115 1.19 4.27 -15.80
N GLN A 116 2.18 3.43 -16.09
CA GLN A 116 2.28 2.07 -15.56
C GLN A 116 3.59 1.95 -14.82
N ASN A 117 3.53 1.66 -13.53
CA ASN A 117 4.70 1.70 -12.66
C ASN A 117 4.92 0.33 -12.00
N PHE A 118 6.15 -0.15 -12.08
CA PHE A 118 6.66 -1.24 -11.27
C PHE A 118 7.50 -0.68 -10.14
N GLY A 119 7.31 -1.23 -8.94
CA GLY A 119 8.08 -0.83 -7.78
C GLY A 119 8.14 -1.90 -6.70
N THR A 120 8.73 -1.52 -5.58
CA THR A 120 8.89 -2.36 -4.40
C THR A 120 8.47 -1.59 -3.15
N GLU A 121 7.95 -2.30 -2.16
CA GLU A 121 7.72 -1.79 -0.82
C GLU A 121 8.42 -2.69 0.19
N LEU A 122 9.27 -2.09 0.99
CA LEU A 122 9.84 -2.68 2.20
C LEU A 122 9.13 -2.09 3.40
N GLY A 123 8.84 -2.92 4.40
CA GLY A 123 8.20 -2.46 5.61
C GLY A 123 8.67 -3.21 6.83
N SER A 124 8.56 -2.57 7.98
CA SER A 124 8.76 -3.19 9.28
C SER A 124 7.72 -2.68 10.26
N SER A 125 7.20 -3.57 11.09
CA SER A 125 6.39 -3.17 12.24
C SER A 125 6.97 -3.76 13.51
N PHE A 126 6.98 -2.97 14.58
CA PHE A 126 7.53 -3.37 15.87
C PHE A 126 6.55 -2.97 16.96
N GLY A 127 6.19 -3.90 17.83
CA GLY A 127 5.16 -3.60 18.82
C GLY A 127 4.76 -4.75 19.70
N TYR A 128 3.68 -4.52 20.43
CA TYR A 128 3.13 -5.39 21.43
C TYR A 128 1.88 -6.10 20.90
N TYR A 129 1.92 -7.42 20.86
CA TYR A 129 0.91 -8.29 20.28
C TYR A 129 0.37 -9.28 21.32
N ARG A 130 -0.90 -9.08 21.69
CA ARG A 130 -1.71 -10.02 22.49
C ARG A 130 -2.67 -10.77 21.59
N SER A 131 -3.29 -11.82 22.12
CA SER A 131 -4.25 -12.65 21.37
C SER A 131 -5.46 -11.86 20.85
N LYS A 132 -5.94 -10.87 21.62
CA LYS A 132 -7.12 -10.06 21.29
C LYS A 132 -6.83 -8.67 20.76
N TRP A 133 -5.62 -8.15 20.93
CA TRP A 133 -5.30 -6.80 20.47
C TRP A 133 -3.80 -6.64 20.25
N PHE A 134 -3.43 -5.64 19.47
CA PHE A 134 -2.03 -5.24 19.34
C PHE A 134 -1.92 -3.73 19.13
N VAL A 135 -0.72 -3.22 19.40
CA VAL A 135 -0.28 -1.86 19.08
C VAL A 135 1.15 -1.97 18.57
N ALA A 136 1.44 -1.38 17.41
CA ALA A 136 2.78 -1.39 16.84
C ALA A 136 3.10 -0.08 16.12
N GLY A 137 4.37 0.33 16.20
CA GLY A 137 4.91 1.30 15.26
C GLY A 137 5.15 0.63 13.91
N GLN A 138 4.99 1.38 12.83
CA GLN A 138 5.28 0.92 11.48
C GLN A 138 6.23 1.87 10.76
N LEU A 139 7.09 1.29 9.94
CA LEU A 139 7.98 1.96 8.99
C LEU A 139 7.79 1.31 7.63
N GLY A 140 7.78 2.10 6.57
CA GLY A 140 7.67 1.63 5.21
C GLY A 140 8.52 2.47 4.26
N PHE A 141 9.04 1.83 3.23
CA PHE A 141 9.74 2.47 2.12
C PHE A 141 9.17 1.94 0.81
N ASP A 142 8.49 2.81 0.08
CA ASP A 142 8.00 2.57 -1.27
C ASP A 142 9.00 3.14 -2.27
N LYS A 143 9.44 2.33 -3.23
CA LYS A 143 10.31 2.76 -4.32
C LYS A 143 9.69 2.39 -5.66
N ALA A 144 9.51 3.40 -6.51
CA ALA A 144 9.25 3.21 -7.93
C ALA A 144 10.58 2.82 -8.62
N ILE A 145 10.56 1.75 -9.41
CA ILE A 145 11.74 1.24 -10.15
C ILE A 145 11.65 1.68 -11.62
N LEU A 146 10.51 1.40 -12.26
CA LEU A 146 10.30 1.56 -13.69
C LEU A 146 8.92 2.16 -13.93
N THR A 147 8.83 3.16 -14.80
CA THR A 147 7.53 3.75 -15.16
C THR A 147 7.42 3.88 -16.68
N HIS A 148 6.36 3.31 -17.24
CA HIS A 148 5.97 3.53 -18.63
C HIS A 148 5.03 4.73 -18.72
N PHE A 149 5.38 5.69 -19.56
CA PHE A 149 4.56 6.86 -19.88
C PHE A 149 3.87 6.65 -21.23
N LYS A 150 2.55 6.84 -21.25
CA LYS A 150 1.76 6.87 -22.48
C LYS A 150 0.96 8.18 -22.53
N HIS A 151 1.37 9.09 -23.41
CA HIS A 151 0.77 10.40 -23.56
C HIS A 151 -0.49 10.34 -24.43
N SER A 152 -1.48 11.15 -24.05
CA SER A 152 -2.70 11.32 -24.83
C SER A 152 -2.45 12.12 -26.11
N ASN A 153 -3.38 12.01 -27.06
CA ASN A 153 -3.38 12.87 -28.25
C ASN A 153 -3.47 14.35 -27.86
N SER A 154 -4.24 14.68 -26.82
CA SER A 154 -4.35 16.05 -26.29
C SER A 154 -3.01 16.58 -25.79
N PHE A 155 -2.20 15.76 -25.12
CA PHE A 155 -0.86 16.17 -24.70
C PHE A 155 0.03 16.49 -25.90
N ARG A 156 0.01 15.64 -26.92
CA ARG A 156 0.78 15.86 -28.16
C ARG A 156 0.33 17.13 -28.88
N GLN A 157 -0.98 17.34 -28.97
CA GLN A 157 -1.54 18.46 -29.70
C GLN A 157 -1.34 19.81 -29.00
N TYR A 158 -1.48 19.87 -27.68
CA TYR A 158 -1.58 21.13 -26.95
C TYR A 158 -0.38 21.44 -26.03
N ILE A 159 0.45 20.45 -25.70
CA ILE A 159 1.56 20.60 -24.75
C ILE A 159 2.90 20.40 -25.45
N TYR A 160 3.14 19.20 -25.99
CA TYR A 160 4.40 18.89 -26.66
C TYR A 160 4.24 17.75 -27.67
N ASN A 161 4.33 18.09 -28.96
CA ASN A 161 4.04 17.18 -30.06
C ASN A 161 5.04 16.01 -30.15
N ASP A 162 6.33 16.30 -29.92
CA ASP A 162 7.41 15.34 -30.09
C ASP A 162 7.64 14.46 -28.84
N VAL A 163 6.69 14.44 -27.91
CA VAL A 163 6.79 13.60 -26.72
C VAL A 163 6.85 12.12 -27.13
N LYS A 164 7.69 11.35 -26.44
CA LYS A 164 7.83 9.91 -26.71
C LYS A 164 7.15 9.12 -25.60
N ASP A 165 6.44 8.08 -26.01
CA ASP A 165 5.95 7.07 -25.09
C ASP A 165 7.05 6.04 -24.86
N GLY A 166 7.13 5.50 -23.65
CA GLY A 166 8.15 4.51 -23.33
C GLY A 166 8.37 4.32 -21.85
N TRP A 167 9.26 3.39 -21.55
CA TRP A 167 9.78 3.13 -20.22
C TRP A 167 10.89 4.11 -19.88
N ASP A 168 10.81 4.68 -18.68
CA ASP A 168 11.84 5.55 -18.13
C ASP A 168 12.50 4.91 -16.90
N GLU A 169 13.83 4.95 -16.86
CA GLU A 169 14.70 4.36 -15.85
C GLU A 169 15.85 5.31 -15.47
N PRO A 170 16.17 5.47 -14.17
CA PRO A 170 15.41 4.99 -13.02
C PRO A 170 14.16 5.85 -12.80
N SER A 171 13.01 5.26 -12.51
CA SER A 171 11.82 6.08 -12.25
C SER A 171 12.05 6.96 -11.01
N SER A 172 11.91 8.28 -11.19
CA SER A 172 12.01 9.25 -10.10
C SER A 172 10.83 9.06 -9.15
N GLY A 173 11.11 8.76 -7.89
CA GLY A 173 10.05 8.58 -6.89
C GLY A 173 10.39 7.55 -5.85
N GLY A 174 10.01 7.85 -4.62
CA GLY A 174 10.12 6.96 -3.48
C GLY A 174 9.70 7.70 -2.23
N ASN A 175 9.08 6.99 -1.30
CA ASN A 175 8.46 7.57 -0.12
C ASN A 175 8.79 6.73 1.10
N PHE A 176 9.21 7.40 2.18
CA PHE A 176 9.23 6.81 3.50
C PHE A 176 7.90 7.09 4.20
N SER A 177 7.42 6.11 4.91
CA SER A 177 6.22 6.19 5.71
C SER A 177 6.51 5.71 7.12
N TYR A 178 5.90 6.35 8.09
CA TYR A 178 5.98 5.95 9.49
C TYR A 178 4.67 6.21 10.20
N GLY A 179 4.34 5.43 11.21
CA GLY A 179 3.07 5.58 11.89
C GLY A 179 2.84 4.57 12.99
N VAL A 180 1.59 4.48 13.40
CA VAL A 180 1.12 3.54 14.42
C VAL A 180 -0.04 2.75 13.83
N GLN A 181 -0.03 1.45 14.10
CA GLN A 181 -1.12 0.53 13.81
C GLN A 181 -1.63 -0.08 15.12
N ILE A 182 -2.93 -0.17 15.25
CA ILE A 182 -3.61 -0.89 16.32
C ILE A 182 -4.58 -1.88 15.70
N GLY A 183 -4.95 -2.90 16.45
CA GLY A 183 -6.02 -3.76 16.03
C GLY A 183 -6.61 -4.58 17.14
N TYR A 184 -7.82 -5.06 16.88
CA TYR A 184 -8.62 -5.86 17.77
C TYR A 184 -9.06 -7.13 17.06
N SER A 185 -8.83 -8.26 17.71
CA SER A 185 -9.05 -9.60 17.20
C SER A 185 -10.17 -10.28 17.99
N PHE A 186 -11.18 -10.77 17.28
CA PHE A 186 -12.33 -11.46 17.85
C PHE A 186 -12.77 -12.61 16.95
N ASN A 187 -12.95 -13.80 17.52
CA ASN A 187 -13.28 -15.01 16.78
C ASN A 187 -12.34 -15.21 15.56
N ARG A 188 -12.90 -15.20 14.35
CA ARG A 188 -12.20 -15.34 13.07
C ARG A 188 -11.95 -14.01 12.38
N GLN A 189 -12.15 -12.90 13.08
CA GLN A 189 -12.13 -11.55 12.53
C GLN A 189 -11.05 -10.72 13.20
N ASP A 190 -10.49 -9.76 12.46
CA ASP A 190 -9.75 -8.63 13.04
C ASP A 190 -10.26 -7.32 12.46
N LEU A 191 -10.28 -6.30 13.29
CA LEU A 191 -10.40 -4.91 12.87
C LEU A 191 -9.08 -4.20 13.15
N THR A 192 -8.56 -3.47 12.18
CA THR A 192 -7.27 -2.79 12.28
C THR A 192 -7.41 -1.33 11.92
N LEU A 193 -6.65 -0.49 12.59
CA LEU A 193 -6.56 0.93 12.32
C LEU A 193 -5.09 1.34 12.21
N GLY A 194 -4.72 1.98 11.12
CA GLY A 194 -3.40 2.55 10.89
C GLY A 194 -3.51 4.05 10.67
N ILE A 195 -2.62 4.82 11.30
CA ILE A 195 -2.45 6.25 11.05
C ILE A 195 -0.98 6.58 10.98
N GLY A 196 -0.61 7.56 10.17
CA GLY A 196 0.78 7.99 10.11
C GLY A 196 1.05 9.08 9.12
N LYS A 197 2.34 9.22 8.79
CA LYS A 197 2.87 10.25 7.92
C LYS A 197 3.79 9.65 6.85
N THR A 198 3.84 10.32 5.71
CA THR A 198 4.68 10.04 4.55
C THR A 198 5.59 11.24 4.29
N ILE A 199 6.84 10.94 3.92
CA ILE A 199 7.86 11.91 3.48
C ILE A 199 8.54 11.35 2.23
N ASN A 200 9.02 12.23 1.35
CA ASN A 200 9.71 11.77 0.14
C ASN A 200 11.09 11.19 0.49
N GLN A 201 11.64 10.39 -0.44
CA GLN A 201 12.94 9.72 -0.30
C GLN A 201 14.10 10.68 -0.01
N ASP A 202 13.99 11.95 -0.40
CA ASP A 202 15.01 12.97 -0.14
C ASP A 202 15.04 13.47 1.32
N PHE A 203 14.07 13.03 2.15
CA PHE A 203 13.85 13.46 3.54
C PHE A 203 13.64 14.96 3.73
N LYS A 204 13.49 15.73 2.65
CA LYS A 204 13.37 17.19 2.65
C LYS A 204 12.01 17.61 2.15
N THR A 205 11.51 16.96 1.11
CA THR A 205 10.22 17.29 0.53
C THR A 205 9.12 16.49 1.21
N ILE A 206 8.06 17.22 1.55
CA ILE A 206 6.88 16.68 2.19
C ILE A 206 5.77 16.69 1.14
N PRO A 207 5.11 15.55 0.90
CA PRO A 207 3.93 15.52 0.05
C PRO A 207 2.84 16.48 0.53
N LEU A 208 1.99 16.95 -0.38
CA LEU A 208 0.98 17.96 -0.07
C LEU A 208 0.06 17.55 1.11
N ILE A 209 -0.38 16.29 1.11
CA ILE A 209 -1.13 15.69 2.22
C ILE A 209 -0.24 14.57 2.77
N PRO A 210 0.60 14.87 3.78
CA PRO A 210 1.58 13.90 4.21
C PRO A 210 0.99 12.87 5.17
N TYR A 211 -0.31 12.88 5.45
CA TYR A 211 -0.93 11.99 6.43
C TYR A 211 -1.74 10.91 5.73
N TYR A 212 -1.69 9.71 6.30
CA TYR A 212 -2.53 8.60 5.86
C TYR A 212 -3.34 8.03 7.02
N PHE A 213 -4.43 7.39 6.63
CA PHE A 213 -5.34 6.65 7.49
C PHE A 213 -5.73 5.35 6.79
N GLU A 214 -5.82 4.25 7.53
CA GLU A 214 -6.31 2.97 7.02
C GLU A 214 -7.20 2.29 8.06
N LEU A 215 -8.39 1.88 7.64
CA LEU A 215 -9.25 0.98 8.38
C LEU A 215 -9.32 -0.36 7.64
N GLY A 216 -8.91 -1.43 8.31
CA GLY A 216 -8.87 -2.77 7.77
C GLY A 216 -9.80 -3.73 8.50
N TYR A 217 -10.36 -4.67 7.75
CA TYR A 217 -11.10 -5.80 8.27
C TYR A 217 -10.53 -7.10 7.68
N ASN A 218 -10.17 -8.04 8.55
CA ASN A 218 -9.62 -9.33 8.17
C ASN A 218 -10.59 -10.45 8.56
N PHE A 219 -10.83 -11.40 7.67
CA PHE A 219 -11.61 -12.60 7.92
C PHE A 219 -10.77 -13.86 7.67
N ARG A 220 -10.56 -14.65 8.73
CA ARG A 220 -9.82 -15.91 8.71
C ARG A 220 -10.73 -17.08 8.36
N ILE A 221 -10.41 -17.76 7.28
CA ILE A 221 -11.10 -18.96 6.82
C ILE A 221 -10.47 -20.17 7.52
N ILE A 222 -11.33 -21.05 8.05
CA ILE A 222 -10.90 -22.33 8.58
C ILE A 222 -10.88 -23.33 7.42
N ALA A 223 -9.71 -23.90 7.15
CA ALA A 223 -9.62 -25.08 6.30
C ALA A 223 -10.20 -26.27 7.10
N LYS A 224 -11.15 -26.99 6.49
CA LYS A 224 -11.65 -28.26 7.04
C LYS A 224 -10.57 -29.33 6.95
#